data_AF-A0A533MMH0-F1
#
_entry.id   AF-A0A533MMH0-F1
#
_cell.length_a   1.000
_cell.length_b   1.000
_cell.length_c   1.000
_cell.angle_alpha   90.00
_cell.angle_beta   90.00
_cell.angle_gamma   90.00
#
_symmetry.space_group_name_H-M   'P 1'
#
loop_
_entity.id
_entity.type
_entity.pdbx_description
1 polymer ?
#
loop_
_entity_poly.entity_id
_entity_poly.type
_entity_poly.pdbx_seq_one_letter_code
_entity_poly.pdbx_strand_id
1 'polypeptide(L)' 'MIMSQSPSHVNGKLYVVGIGPGSLEHMTLRAHTVIKEADVILGNGTYLDQIKDLIST' A
#
# COMPACT_ATOMS: atom_id res chain seq x y z
N MET A 1 -35.05 -22.74 9.92
CA MET A 1 -33.71 -22.34 10.43
C MET A 1 -32.78 -22.36 9.24
N ILE A 2 -32.48 -21.20 8.65
CA ILE A 2 -31.59 -21.08 7.48
C ILE A 2 -30.33 -20.40 7.98
N MET A 3 -29.21 -21.13 8.00
CA MET A 3 -27.92 -20.57 8.37
C MET A 3 -27.43 -19.71 7.20
N SER A 4 -27.42 -18.39 7.38
CA SER A 4 -26.76 -17.45 6.46
C SER A 4 -25.26 -17.71 6.53
N GLN A 5 -24.66 -18.28 5.48
CA GLN A 5 -23.20 -18.31 5.38
C GLN A 5 -22.69 -16.89 5.12
N SER A 6 -21.85 -16.40 6.02
CA SER A 6 -21.09 -15.17 5.84
C SER A 6 -20.21 -15.30 4.58
N PRO A 7 -20.02 -14.22 3.79
CA PRO A 7 -19.13 -14.26 2.65
C PRO A 7 -17.74 -14.76 3.08
N SER A 8 -17.12 -15.61 2.27
CA SER A 8 -15.74 -16.05 2.47
C SER A 8 -14.86 -14.82 2.67
N HIS A 9 -14.22 -14.71 3.84
CA HIS A 9 -13.36 -13.57 4.14
C HIS A 9 -12.17 -13.59 3.17
N VAL A 10 -12.19 -12.69 2.19
CA VAL A 10 -10.96 -12.30 1.49
C VAL A 10 -10.06 -11.63 2.52
N ASN A 11 -8.97 -12.30 2.90
CA ASN A 11 -7.99 -11.72 3.81
C ASN A 11 -7.24 -10.59 3.08
N GLY A 12 -7.75 -9.37 3.21
CA GLY A 12 -6.99 -8.17 2.86
C GLY A 12 -5.72 -8.07 3.71
N LYS A 13 -4.68 -7.47 3.16
CA LYS A 13 -3.43 -7.18 3.89
C LYS A 13 -3.28 -5.69 4.08
N LEU A 14 -2.92 -5.29 5.29
CA LEU A 14 -2.57 -3.90 5.61
C LEU A 14 -1.06 -3.84 5.90
N TYR A 15 -0.37 -2.93 5.24
CA TYR A 15 1.04 -2.66 5.45
C TYR A 15 1.23 -1.22 5.97
N VAL A 16 2.08 -1.06 6.98
CA VAL A 16 2.64 0.25 7.35
C VAL A 16 4.03 0.33 6.74
N VAL A 17 4.22 1.28 5.83
CA VAL A 17 5.44 1.37 5.01
C VAL A 17 6.13 2.70 5.31
N GLY A 18 7.40 2.65 5.69
CA GLY A 18 8.26 3.83 5.72
C GLY A 18 8.84 4.08 4.32
N ILE A 19 8.59 5.26 3.75
CA ILE A 19 9.06 5.64 2.41
C ILE A 19 10.47 6.24 2.40
N GLY A 20 11.06 6.47 3.58
CA GLY A 20 12.30 7.24 3.70
C GLY A 20 12.07 8.72 3.35
N PRO A 21 13.08 9.46 2.85
CA PRO A 21 12.96 10.85 2.43
C PRO A 21 12.30 11.02 1.05
N GLY A 22 11.93 9.94 0.36
CA GLY A 22 11.16 9.97 -0.90
C GLY A 22 11.85 9.33 -2.12
N SER A 23 13.18 9.39 -2.23
CA SER A 23 13.89 8.79 -3.37
C SER A 23 14.06 7.27 -3.24
N LEU A 24 14.07 6.57 -4.38
CA LEU A 24 14.16 5.10 -4.44
C LEU A 24 15.44 4.55 -3.81
N GLU A 25 16.55 5.27 -3.91
CA GLU A 25 17.85 4.93 -3.31
C GLU A 25 17.80 4.81 -1.78
N HIS A 26 16.84 5.47 -1.14
CA HIS A 26 16.64 5.43 0.31
C HIS A 26 15.50 4.49 0.73
N MET A 27 14.87 3.82 -0.24
CA MET A 27 13.77 2.91 -0.02
C MET A 27 14.27 1.46 -0.02
N THR A 28 13.69 0.64 0.86
CA THR A 28 13.94 -0.80 0.78
C THR A 28 13.21 -1.41 -0.42
N LEU A 29 13.77 -2.47 -1.01
CA LEU A 29 13.09 -3.20 -2.08
C LEU A 29 11.69 -3.68 -1.67
N ARG A 30 11.51 -4.05 -0.39
CA ARG A 30 10.21 -4.49 0.11
C ARG A 30 9.18 -3.35 0.14
N ALA A 31 9.58 -2.15 0.56
CA ALA A 31 8.70 -0.99 0.55
C ALA A 31 8.27 -0.64 -0.88
N HIS A 32 9.20 -0.64 -1.83
CA HIS A 32 8.90 -0.44 -3.24
C HIS A 32 7.88 -1.46 -3.78
N THR A 33 8.11 -2.76 -3.55
CA THR A 33 7.19 -3.82 -4.00
C THR A 33 5.79 -3.65 -3.41
N VAL A 34 5.69 -3.40 -2.10
CA VAL A 34 4.38 -3.21 -1.45
C VAL A 34 3.64 -2.00 -2.02
N ILE A 35 4.34 -0.87 -2.25
CA ILE A 35 3.74 0.33 -2.84
C ILE A 35 3.25 0.05 -4.27
N LYS A 36 4.02 -0.66 -5.07
CA LYS A 36 3.65 -0.98 -6.47
C LYS A 36 2.49 -1.96 -6.60
N GLU A 37 2.36 -2.89 -5.66
CA GLU A 37 1.31 -3.94 -5.70
C GLU A 37 0.05 -3.55 -4.92
N ALA A 38 0.06 -2.44 -4.17
CA ALA A 38 -1.07 -2.03 -3.36
C ALA A 38 -2.25 -1.58 -4.22
N ASP A 39 -3.43 -2.16 -3.98
CA ASP A 39 -4.69 -1.72 -4.60
C ASP A 39 -5.08 -0.31 -4.14
N VAL A 40 -4.76 0.04 -2.88
CA VAL A 40 -5.11 1.30 -2.24
C VAL A 40 -3.95 1.79 -1.39
N ILE A 41 -3.58 3.06 -1.55
CA ILE A 41 -2.53 3.73 -0.77
C ILE A 41 -3.16 4.90 0.00
N LEU A 42 -2.96 4.93 1.32
CA LEU A 42 -3.34 6.06 2.18
C LEU A 42 -2.08 6.71 2.75
N GLY A 43 -1.99 8.03 2.65
CA GLY A 43 -0.88 8.81 3.21
C GLY A 43 -1.20 10.30 3.27
N ASN A 44 -0.36 11.05 3.98
CA ASN A 44 -0.40 12.51 3.92
C ASN A 44 0.03 12.98 2.52
N GLY A 45 -0.63 14.01 1.98
CA GLY A 45 -0.34 14.53 0.63
C GLY A 45 1.15 14.82 0.39
N THR A 46 1.84 15.44 1.37
CA THR A 46 3.27 15.73 1.27
C THR A 46 4.11 14.46 1.04
N TYR A 47 3.78 13.35 1.69
CA TYR A 47 4.51 12.08 1.52
C TYR A 47 4.13 11.37 0.22
N LEU A 48 2.87 11.49 -0.22
CA LEU A 48 2.43 10.94 -1.50
C LEU A 48 3.12 11.66 -2.67
N ASP A 49 3.26 12.98 -2.59
CA ASP A 49 3.96 13.79 -3.59
C ASP A 49 5.43 13.39 -3.74
N GLN A 50 6.10 13.03 -2.63
CA GLN A 50 7.48 12.56 -2.63
C GLN A 50 7.68 11.25 -3.40
N ILE A 51 6.66 10.39 -3.46
CA ILE A 51 6.69 9.10 -4.15
C ILE A 51 5.78 9.06 -5.38
N LYS A 52 5.40 10.22 -5.91
CA LYS A 52 4.41 10.32 -7.00
C LYS A 52 4.75 9.44 -8.21
N ASP A 53 6.05 9.28 -8.51
CA ASP A 53 6.55 8.50 -9.65
C ASP A 53 6.35 6.98 -9.46
N LEU A 54 6.14 6.52 -8.23
CA LEU A 54 5.84 5.12 -7.92
C LEU A 54 4.35 4.81 -8.04
N ILE A 55 3.49 5.78 -7.70
CA ILE A 55 2.03 5.61 -7.56
C ILE A 55 1.23 6.13 -8.77
N SER A 56 1.79 7.04 -9.57
CA SER A 56 1.13 7.56 -10.76
C SER A 56 1.34 6.60 -11.94
N THR A 57 0.24 6.17 -12.55
CA THR A 57 0.22 5.45 -13.84
C THR A 57 -0.11 6.43 -14.95
#